data_AF-A0A672UES5-F1
#
_entry.id   AF-A0A672UES5-F1
#
_cell.length_a   1.000
_cell.length_b   1.000
_cell.length_c   1.000
_cell.angle_alpha   90.00
_cell.angle_beta   90.00
_cell.angle_gamma   90.00
#
_symmetry.space_group_name_H-M   'P 1'
#
loop_
_entity.id
_entity.type
_entity.pdbx_description
1 polymer ?
#
loop_
_entity_poly.entity_id
_entity_poly.type
_entity_poly.pdbx_seq_one_letter_code
_entity_poly.pdbx_strand_id
1 'polypeptide(L)'
;MVSHQHGMTVTKTLQEGEAEPQCWSFIYSRAELQGLLPEGASLLLLRVLACRREVPPGLVFPTINTDGHLCTASYRAVGVEPQALSSAEAEVFVIERAVHGRADASTVWHSSFLPSGRLARLVQVGSPMVMRLQDESVSGAETGGVKPQPPFPKQPLDWEEDIQLFSWFLGRKEELQESHTAYIQQHPELQVLLSDFLLALLLQQPQDPVSFAAEFFAHREPPEIPFSSPGAANPSPTTSHPAAHRE
;
A
#
# COMPACT_ATOMS: atom_id res chain seq x y z
N MET A 1 4.72 3.85 -3.80
CA MET A 1 5.21 5.24 -3.89
C MET A 1 6.07 5.51 -2.67
N VAL A 2 7.27 6.06 -2.84
CA VAL A 2 8.19 6.32 -1.74
C VAL A 2 8.41 7.83 -1.61
N SER A 3 8.38 8.35 -0.39
CA SER A 3 8.57 9.78 -0.10
C SER A 3 10.01 10.08 0.30
N HIS A 4 10.57 11.14 -0.26
CA HIS A 4 11.89 11.65 0.10
C HIS A 4 11.83 13.18 0.27
N GLN A 5 12.91 13.79 0.80
CA GLN A 5 12.93 15.21 1.19
C GLN A 5 12.49 16.18 0.07
N HIS A 6 12.71 15.84 -1.20
CA HIS A 6 12.47 16.73 -2.35
C HIS A 6 11.34 16.26 -3.28
N GLY A 7 10.69 15.12 -3.02
CA GLY A 7 9.70 14.57 -3.95
C GLY A 7 9.21 13.18 -3.58
N MET A 8 8.52 12.57 -4.53
CA MET A 8 8.01 11.21 -4.45
C MET A 8 8.46 10.43 -5.67
N THR A 9 8.85 9.19 -5.44
CA THR A 9 9.13 8.22 -6.51
C THR A 9 7.91 7.33 -6.70
N VAL A 10 7.39 7.30 -7.93
CA VAL A 10 6.37 6.37 -8.39
C VAL A 10 7.10 5.28 -9.19
N THR A 11 7.01 4.04 -8.72
CA THR A 11 7.57 2.89 -9.42
C THR A 11 6.42 2.10 -10.03
N LYS A 12 6.49 1.85 -11.34
CA LYS A 12 5.62 0.91 -12.03
C LYS A 12 6.42 -0.36 -12.28
N THR A 13 5.87 -1.49 -11.87
CA THR A 13 6.44 -2.81 -12.12
C THR A 13 5.44 -3.63 -12.92
N LEU A 14 5.86 -4.18 -14.05
CA LEU A 14 5.09 -5.11 -14.86
C LEU A 14 5.80 -6.45 -14.88
N GLN A 15 5.11 -7.50 -14.46
CA GLN A 15 5.61 -8.87 -14.51
C GLN A 15 4.60 -9.74 -15.25
N GLU A 16 4.99 -10.30 -16.38
CA GLU A 16 4.17 -11.19 -17.20
C GLU A 16 4.73 -12.62 -17.10
N GLY A 17 4.00 -13.52 -16.44
CA GLY A 17 4.43 -14.89 -16.22
C GLY A 17 5.73 -15.00 -15.39
N GLU A 18 6.63 -15.88 -15.81
CA GLU A 18 7.95 -16.08 -15.16
C GLU A 18 9.03 -15.12 -15.66
N ALA A 19 8.70 -14.14 -16.52
CA ALA A 19 9.67 -13.20 -17.03
C ALA A 19 10.18 -12.24 -15.94
N GLU A 20 11.39 -11.70 -16.14
CA GLU A 20 11.94 -10.66 -15.27
C GLU A 20 11.01 -9.43 -15.22
N PRO A 21 10.76 -8.87 -14.02
CA PRO A 21 9.90 -7.71 -13.87
C PRO A 21 10.51 -6.48 -14.55
N GLN A 22 9.72 -5.85 -15.42
CA GLN A 22 10.07 -4.56 -16.00
C GLN A 22 9.69 -3.45 -15.03
N CYS A 23 10.69 -2.65 -14.63
CA CYS A 23 10.53 -1.56 -13.68
C CYS A 23 10.75 -0.20 -14.34
N TRP A 24 9.81 0.72 -14.15
CA TRP A 24 9.94 2.12 -14.52
C TRP A 24 9.82 2.99 -13.26
N SER A 25 10.65 4.02 -13.18
CA SER A 25 10.59 5.01 -12.10
C SER A 25 10.25 6.39 -12.65
N PHE A 26 9.34 7.07 -11.97
CA PHE A 26 8.93 8.43 -12.24
C PHE A 26 9.11 9.26 -10.98
N ILE A 27 9.66 10.46 -11.13
CA ILE A 27 9.94 11.35 -10.02
C ILE A 27 9.05 12.58 -10.16
N TYR A 28 8.29 12.87 -9.11
CA TYR A 28 7.42 14.05 -9.05
C TYR A 28 7.70 14.83 -7.77
N SER A 29 7.63 16.15 -7.85
CA SER A 29 7.68 17.01 -6.68
C SER A 29 6.42 16.86 -5.83
N ARG A 30 6.50 17.25 -4.55
CA ARG A 30 5.34 17.24 -3.66
C ARG A 30 4.23 18.19 -4.13
N ALA A 31 4.60 19.29 -4.80
CA ALA A 31 3.66 20.25 -5.36
C ALA A 31 2.85 19.66 -6.52
N GLU A 32 3.50 18.90 -7.42
CA GLU A 32 2.83 18.21 -8.54
C GLU A 32 1.83 17.16 -8.07
N LEU A 33 2.08 16.53 -6.92
CA LEU A 33 1.20 15.49 -6.35
C LEU A 33 0.16 16.04 -5.37
N GLN A 34 0.04 17.35 -5.23
CA GLN A 34 -0.94 17.94 -4.33
C GLN A 34 -2.36 17.56 -4.75
N GLY A 35 -3.10 16.92 -3.84
CA GLY A 35 -4.47 16.49 -4.11
C GLY A 35 -4.58 15.26 -5.01
N LEU A 36 -3.48 14.53 -5.25
CA LEU A 36 -3.49 13.26 -5.98
C LEU A 36 -4.51 12.29 -5.38
N LEU A 37 -5.40 11.80 -6.23
CA LEU A 37 -6.36 10.76 -5.88
C LEU A 37 -5.87 9.41 -6.44
N PRO A 38 -5.22 8.57 -5.61
CA PRO A 38 -4.79 7.24 -6.04
C PRO A 38 -5.99 6.33 -6.33
N GLU A 39 -5.77 5.28 -7.13
CA GLU A 39 -6.85 4.39 -7.61
C GLU A 39 -7.71 3.83 -6.47
N GLY A 40 -7.09 3.39 -5.36
CA GLY A 40 -7.81 2.89 -4.19
C GLY A 40 -8.73 3.94 -3.54
N ALA A 41 -8.28 5.18 -3.44
CA ALA A 41 -9.10 6.29 -2.92
C ALA A 41 -10.20 6.69 -3.92
N SER A 42 -9.92 6.62 -5.23
CA SER A 42 -10.91 6.82 -6.29
C SER A 42 -12.06 5.82 -6.19
N LEU A 43 -11.79 4.54 -5.91
CA LEU A 43 -12.83 3.54 -5.70
C LEU A 43 -13.73 3.86 -4.50
N LEU A 44 -13.14 4.33 -3.39
CA LEU A 44 -13.92 4.75 -2.22
C LEU A 44 -14.76 5.99 -2.50
N LEU A 45 -14.20 6.96 -3.23
CA LEU A 45 -14.93 8.15 -3.68
C LEU A 45 -16.14 7.77 -4.53
N LEU A 46 -15.95 6.94 -5.57
CA LEU A 46 -17.04 6.45 -6.44
C LEU A 46 -18.15 5.80 -5.61
N ARG A 47 -17.77 5.02 -4.60
CA ARG A 47 -18.70 4.41 -3.65
C ARG A 47 -19.54 5.42 -2.88
N VAL A 48 -18.90 6.47 -2.34
CA VAL A 48 -19.59 7.54 -1.61
C VAL A 48 -20.55 8.30 -2.52
N LEU A 49 -20.09 8.66 -3.73
CA LEU A 49 -20.91 9.34 -4.74
C LEU A 49 -22.13 8.49 -5.13
N ALA A 50 -21.93 7.18 -5.28
CA ALA A 50 -23.01 6.24 -5.58
C ALA A 50 -24.03 6.11 -4.46
N CYS A 51 -23.58 5.99 -3.21
CA CYS A 51 -24.49 5.97 -2.05
C CYS A 51 -25.31 7.26 -1.93
N ARG A 52 -24.73 8.40 -2.31
CA ARG A 52 -25.42 9.70 -2.33
C ARG A 52 -26.28 9.91 -3.59
N ARG A 53 -26.12 9.06 -4.62
CA ARG A 53 -26.71 9.22 -5.95
C ARG A 53 -26.46 10.60 -6.56
N GLU A 54 -25.29 11.17 -6.29
CA GLU A 54 -24.93 12.52 -6.73
C GLU A 54 -23.44 12.61 -7.05
N VAL A 55 -23.11 13.27 -8.16
CA VAL A 55 -21.74 13.62 -8.54
C VAL A 55 -21.67 15.13 -8.72
N PRO A 56 -20.88 15.85 -7.90
CA PRO A 56 -20.70 17.29 -8.07
C PRO A 56 -20.22 17.64 -9.49
N PRO A 57 -20.73 18.73 -10.10
CA PRO A 57 -20.31 19.14 -11.44
C PRO A 57 -18.83 19.54 -11.44
N GLY A 58 -18.10 19.15 -12.47
CA GLY A 58 -16.68 19.51 -12.63
C GLY A 58 -15.75 18.82 -11.64
N LEU A 59 -16.14 17.68 -11.06
CA LEU A 59 -15.30 16.93 -10.14
C LEU A 59 -14.09 16.33 -10.87
N VAL A 60 -12.90 16.89 -10.62
CA VAL A 60 -11.64 16.50 -11.27
C VAL A 60 -10.54 16.36 -10.21
N PHE A 61 -9.74 15.31 -10.32
CA PHE A 61 -8.59 15.08 -9.45
C PHE A 61 -7.34 14.71 -10.25
N PRO A 62 -6.14 15.12 -9.81
CA PRO A 62 -4.89 14.53 -10.30
C PRO A 62 -4.88 13.02 -10.00
N THR A 63 -4.40 12.21 -10.94
CA THR A 63 -4.29 10.74 -10.81
C THR A 63 -3.04 10.25 -11.52
N ILE A 64 -2.70 8.98 -11.33
CA ILE A 64 -1.67 8.29 -12.12
C ILE A 64 -2.39 7.33 -13.08
N ASN A 65 -2.04 7.35 -14.37
CA ASN A 65 -2.62 6.43 -15.36
C ASN A 65 -1.94 5.05 -15.33
N THR A 66 -2.41 4.12 -16.16
CA THR A 66 -1.83 2.76 -16.30
C THR A 66 -0.37 2.75 -16.78
N ASP A 67 0.09 3.84 -17.38
CA ASP A 67 1.47 4.00 -17.85
C ASP A 67 2.41 4.54 -16.77
N GLY A 68 1.88 4.97 -15.61
CA GLY A 68 2.65 5.58 -14.53
C GLY A 68 2.80 7.10 -14.64
N HIS A 69 2.14 7.72 -15.63
CA HIS A 69 2.16 9.16 -15.83
C HIS A 69 1.13 9.88 -14.97
N LEU A 70 1.55 11.02 -14.39
CA LEU A 70 0.65 11.96 -13.73
C LEU A 70 -0.28 12.61 -14.76
N CYS A 71 -1.58 12.57 -14.49
CA CYS A 71 -2.63 13.14 -15.32
C CYS A 71 -3.87 13.50 -14.50
N THR A 72 -5.05 13.62 -15.13
CA THR A 72 -6.31 13.99 -14.47
C THR A 72 -7.43 12.99 -14.72
N ALA A 73 -8.21 12.70 -13.67
CA ALA A 73 -9.47 11.97 -13.74
C ALA A 73 -10.66 12.90 -13.51
N SER A 74 -11.66 12.86 -14.40
CA SER A 74 -12.94 13.53 -14.19
C SER A 74 -14.05 12.52 -13.87
N TYR A 75 -15.03 12.96 -13.11
CA TYR A 75 -16.16 12.14 -12.70
C TYR A 75 -17.46 12.83 -13.13
N ARG A 76 -18.39 12.07 -13.73
CA ARG A 76 -19.72 12.56 -14.07
C ARG A 76 -20.80 11.53 -13.77
N ALA A 77 -21.96 11.98 -13.34
CA ALA A 77 -23.13 11.13 -13.26
C ALA A 77 -23.63 10.83 -14.68
N VAL A 78 -23.82 9.55 -15.00
CA VAL A 78 -24.48 9.12 -16.24
C VAL A 78 -25.98 9.05 -16.00
N GLY A 79 -26.39 8.51 -14.85
CA GLY A 79 -27.80 8.45 -14.44
C GLY A 79 -28.11 7.21 -13.63
N VAL A 80 -29.41 6.92 -13.51
CA VAL A 80 -29.91 5.68 -12.93
C VAL A 80 -30.38 4.79 -14.08
N GLU A 81 -29.94 3.54 -14.08
CA GLU A 81 -30.32 2.54 -15.08
C GLU A 81 -30.84 1.27 -14.40
N PRO A 82 -31.84 0.59 -14.97
CA PRO A 82 -32.22 -0.74 -14.51
C PRO A 82 -31.14 -1.75 -14.93
N GLN A 83 -30.73 -2.61 -14.01
CA GLN A 83 -29.77 -3.66 -14.28
C GLN A 83 -30.29 -5.02 -13.79
N ALA A 84 -30.36 -5.97 -14.72
CA ALA A 84 -30.63 -7.37 -14.40
C ALA A 84 -29.48 -7.96 -13.56
N LEU A 85 -29.77 -8.28 -12.31
CA LEU A 85 -28.94 -9.12 -11.45
C LEU A 85 -29.50 -10.55 -11.47
N SER A 86 -28.69 -11.51 -11.01
CA SER A 86 -29.00 -12.95 -10.94
C SER A 86 -30.44 -13.29 -10.52
N SER A 87 -31.00 -12.55 -9.57
CA SER A 87 -32.30 -12.84 -8.94
C SER A 87 -33.38 -11.79 -9.15
N ALA A 88 -33.03 -10.54 -9.52
CA ALA A 88 -33.97 -9.43 -9.71
C ALA A 88 -33.36 -8.29 -10.55
N GLU A 89 -34.21 -7.44 -11.14
CA GLU A 89 -33.78 -6.13 -11.64
C GLU A 89 -33.60 -5.16 -10.47
N ALA A 90 -32.46 -4.47 -10.42
CA ALA A 90 -32.23 -3.39 -9.47
C ALA A 90 -31.82 -2.11 -10.19
N GLU A 91 -32.23 -0.98 -9.62
CA GLU A 91 -31.71 0.32 -10.03
C GLU A 91 -30.25 0.46 -9.64
N VAL A 92 -29.40 0.78 -10.61
CA VAL A 92 -27.99 1.10 -10.39
C VAL A 92 -27.74 2.56 -10.70
N PHE A 93 -26.91 3.21 -9.88
CA PHE A 93 -26.39 4.54 -10.18
C PHE A 93 -25.09 4.39 -10.96
N VAL A 94 -25.05 4.96 -12.16
CA VAL A 94 -23.93 4.85 -13.09
C VAL A 94 -23.09 6.12 -13.01
N ILE A 95 -21.81 5.93 -12.67
CA ILE A 95 -20.81 6.99 -12.64
C ILE A 95 -19.82 6.71 -13.75
N GLU A 96 -19.57 7.73 -14.56
CA GLU A 96 -18.46 7.72 -15.50
C GLU A 96 -17.23 8.35 -14.87
N ARG A 97 -16.10 7.66 -15.04
CA ARG A 97 -14.77 8.19 -14.79
C ARG A 97 -13.99 8.23 -16.09
N ALA A 98 -13.48 9.39 -16.46
CA ALA A 98 -12.58 9.56 -17.61
C ALA A 98 -11.18 9.91 -17.12
N VAL A 99 -10.19 9.10 -17.48
CA VAL A 99 -8.76 9.35 -17.22
C VAL A 99 -8.14 9.90 -18.51
N HIS A 100 -7.65 11.13 -18.45
CA HIS A 100 -7.17 11.87 -19.62
C HIS A 100 -5.67 11.62 -19.80
N GLY A 101 -5.29 10.95 -20.89
CA GLY A 101 -3.89 10.69 -21.23
C GLY A 101 -3.21 11.88 -21.91
N ARG A 102 -1.93 11.72 -22.25
CA ARG A 102 -1.06 12.78 -22.80
C ARG A 102 -1.31 13.12 -24.29
N ALA A 103 -2.11 12.33 -24.99
CA ALA A 103 -2.34 12.43 -26.44
C ALA A 103 -3.83 12.55 -26.79
N ASP A 104 -4.62 13.23 -25.94
CA ASP A 104 -6.10 13.31 -25.97
C ASP A 104 -6.84 11.96 -25.91
N ALA A 105 -6.12 10.84 -25.92
CA ALA A 105 -6.66 9.53 -25.62
C ALA A 105 -7.12 9.49 -24.16
N SER A 106 -8.44 9.46 -23.97
CA SER A 106 -9.05 9.30 -22.65
C SER A 106 -9.54 7.88 -22.48
N THR A 107 -9.17 7.25 -21.37
CA THR A 107 -9.77 5.96 -20.98
C THR A 107 -10.99 6.25 -20.13
N VAL A 108 -12.15 5.81 -20.62
CA VAL A 108 -13.44 6.07 -19.97
C VAL A 108 -13.99 4.77 -19.39
N TRP A 109 -14.44 4.84 -18.14
CA TRP A 109 -15.02 3.74 -17.39
C TRP A 109 -16.42 4.09 -16.92
N HIS A 110 -17.37 3.18 -17.12
CA HIS A 110 -18.71 3.22 -16.54
C HIS A 110 -18.79 2.23 -15.39
N SER A 111 -19.02 2.77 -14.20
CA SER A 111 -19.16 2.01 -12.96
C SER A 111 -20.62 2.08 -12.49
N SER A 112 -21.30 0.93 -12.49
CA SER A 112 -22.69 0.79 -12.07
C SER A 112 -22.72 0.30 -10.63
N PHE A 113 -23.34 1.07 -9.74
CA PHE A 113 -23.39 0.79 -8.30
C PHE A 113 -24.82 0.55 -7.81
N LEU A 114 -24.97 -0.44 -6.92
CA LEU A 114 -26.21 -0.66 -6.17
C LEU A 114 -26.44 0.47 -5.15
N PRO A 115 -27.68 0.63 -4.63
CA PRO A 115 -27.97 1.60 -3.57
C PRO A 115 -27.13 1.43 -2.30
N SER A 116 -26.61 0.22 -2.08
CA SER A 116 -25.67 -0.11 -0.98
C SER A 116 -24.23 0.36 -1.23
N GLY A 117 -23.93 0.97 -2.38
CA GLY A 117 -22.58 1.33 -2.81
C GLY A 117 -21.74 0.13 -3.27
N ARG A 118 -22.32 -1.07 -3.43
CA ARG A 118 -21.61 -2.21 -4.03
C ARG A 118 -21.53 -2.02 -5.54
N LEU A 119 -20.38 -2.29 -6.13
CA LEU A 119 -20.18 -2.28 -7.59
C LEU A 119 -20.89 -3.50 -8.20
N ALA A 120 -21.85 -3.27 -9.09
CA ALA A 120 -22.56 -4.32 -9.82
C ALA A 120 -21.88 -4.62 -11.16
N ARG A 121 -21.37 -3.59 -11.84
CA ARG A 121 -20.75 -3.70 -13.15
C ARG A 121 -19.72 -2.61 -13.37
N LEU A 122 -18.64 -2.96 -14.05
CA LEU A 122 -17.60 -2.05 -14.50
C LEU A 122 -17.29 -2.34 -15.97
N VAL A 123 -17.30 -1.28 -16.80
CA VAL A 123 -17.04 -1.38 -18.23
C VAL A 123 -16.12 -0.28 -18.70
N GLN A 124 -15.16 -0.65 -19.53
CA GLN A 124 -14.35 0.31 -20.27
C GLN A 124 -15.06 0.64 -21.58
N VAL A 125 -15.40 1.92 -21.76
CA VAL A 125 -16.04 2.40 -22.99
C VAL A 125 -15.09 2.22 -24.17
N GLY A 126 -15.57 1.62 -25.25
CA GLY A 126 -14.77 1.33 -26.44
C GLY A 126 -13.96 0.02 -26.37
N SER A 127 -14.09 -0.76 -25.28
CA SER A 127 -13.46 -2.07 -25.12
C SER A 127 -14.52 -3.15 -24.82
N PRO A 128 -14.33 -4.41 -25.24
CA PRO A 128 -15.26 -5.50 -24.91
C PRO A 128 -15.16 -5.96 -23.44
N MET A 129 -14.25 -5.38 -22.65
CA MET A 129 -14.02 -5.76 -21.26
C MET A 129 -15.21 -5.34 -20.38
N VAL A 130 -15.85 -6.35 -19.76
CA VAL A 130 -16.95 -6.16 -18.82
C VAL A 130 -16.69 -7.00 -17.57
N MET A 131 -16.59 -6.34 -16.42
CA MET A 131 -16.57 -6.99 -15.12
C MET A 131 -17.97 -6.90 -14.49
N ARG A 132 -18.49 -8.02 -14.00
CA ARG A 132 -19.80 -8.11 -13.34
C ARG A 132 -19.63 -8.80 -11.99
N LEU A 133 -20.36 -8.33 -10.99
CA LEU A 133 -20.49 -9.03 -9.72
C LEU A 133 -21.24 -10.35 -9.96
N GLN A 134 -20.61 -11.48 -9.63
CA GLN A 134 -21.32 -12.75 -9.47
C GLN A 134 -21.96 -12.74 -8.08
N ASP A 135 -23.27 -12.93 -8.04
CA ASP A 135 -24.04 -12.81 -6.81
C ASP A 135 -23.85 -14.04 -5.92
N GLU A 136 -23.12 -13.86 -4.82
CA GLU A 136 -23.23 -14.73 -3.64
C GLU A 136 -24.24 -14.07 -2.69
N SER A 137 -25.53 -14.32 -2.97
CA SER A 137 -26.68 -14.06 -2.10
C SER A 137 -26.83 -12.62 -1.56
N VAL A 138 -27.52 -11.75 -2.31
CA VAL A 138 -28.36 -10.71 -1.70
C VAL A 138 -29.69 -11.33 -1.24
N SER A 139 -29.63 -12.19 -0.22
CA SER A 139 -30.82 -12.56 0.55
C SER A 139 -30.94 -11.65 1.76
N GLY A 140 -32.03 -10.87 1.79
CA GLY A 140 -32.48 -10.18 3.00
C GLY A 140 -32.69 -8.69 2.81
N ALA A 141 -33.76 -8.31 2.11
CA ALA A 141 -34.51 -7.13 2.48
C ALA A 141 -35.04 -7.35 3.92
N GLU A 142 -34.31 -6.84 4.92
CA GLU A 142 -34.80 -6.80 6.30
C GLU A 142 -34.96 -5.33 6.70
N THR A 143 -36.24 -4.95 6.76
CA THR A 143 -36.82 -3.83 7.47
C THR A 143 -36.03 -3.40 8.71
N GLY A 144 -35.57 -2.14 8.75
CA GLY A 144 -35.56 -1.30 9.94
C GLY A 144 -34.80 -1.74 11.20
N GLY A 145 -33.93 -2.75 11.15
CA GLY A 145 -33.10 -3.17 12.29
C GLY A 145 -31.63 -2.90 12.02
N VAL A 146 -30.96 -2.11 12.86
CA VAL A 146 -29.49 -2.06 12.89
C VAL A 146 -29.01 -3.48 13.22
N LYS A 147 -28.55 -4.23 12.22
CA LYS A 147 -27.88 -5.51 12.44
C LYS A 147 -26.71 -5.26 13.39
N PRO A 148 -26.55 -6.03 14.47
CA PRO A 148 -25.36 -5.96 15.31
C PRO A 148 -24.15 -6.08 14.40
N GLN A 149 -23.22 -5.13 14.51
CA GLN A 149 -21.95 -5.22 13.81
C GLN A 149 -21.39 -6.63 14.10
N PRO A 150 -21.10 -7.45 13.07
CA PRO A 150 -20.56 -8.77 13.33
C PRO A 150 -19.30 -8.58 14.18
N PRO A 151 -19.11 -9.35 15.26
CA PRO A 151 -17.83 -9.35 15.94
C PRO A 151 -16.82 -9.69 14.86
N PHE A 152 -15.89 -8.77 14.55
CA PHE A 152 -14.79 -9.05 13.65
C PHE A 152 -13.79 -9.85 14.49
N PRO A 153 -13.79 -11.20 14.45
CA PRO A 153 -12.72 -11.94 15.10
C PRO A 153 -11.41 -11.46 14.48
N LYS A 154 -10.41 -11.19 15.31
CA LYS A 154 -9.07 -10.90 14.80
C LYS A 154 -8.61 -12.16 14.08
N GLN A 155 -8.62 -12.12 12.75
CA GLN A 155 -8.01 -13.16 11.94
C GLN A 155 -6.52 -13.22 12.29
N PRO A 156 -5.91 -14.41 12.35
CA PRO A 156 -4.47 -14.52 12.45
C PRO A 156 -3.83 -13.78 11.28
N LEU A 157 -2.79 -13.00 11.57
CA LEU A 157 -2.07 -12.21 10.58
C LEU A 157 -1.21 -13.14 9.73
N ASP A 158 -1.72 -13.54 8.57
CA ASP A 158 -0.96 -14.26 7.54
C ASP A 158 -0.30 -13.23 6.62
N TRP A 159 0.79 -12.65 7.10
CA TRP A 159 1.43 -11.52 6.43
C TRP A 159 2.20 -11.93 5.18
N GLU A 160 2.57 -13.20 5.07
CA GLU A 160 3.25 -13.77 3.90
C GLU A 160 2.32 -13.83 2.67
N GLU A 161 1.03 -14.12 2.85
CA GLU A 161 0.03 -14.17 1.77
C GLU A 161 -0.60 -12.81 1.46
N ASP A 162 -0.55 -11.85 2.40
CA ASP A 162 -1.01 -10.49 2.17
C ASP A 162 0.01 -9.71 1.34
N ILE A 163 -0.33 -9.43 0.08
CA ILE A 163 0.52 -8.72 -0.89
C ILE A 163 1.01 -7.37 -0.34
N GLN A 164 0.19 -6.63 0.43
CA GLN A 164 0.60 -5.34 0.96
C GLN A 164 1.61 -5.50 2.10
N LEU A 165 1.36 -6.43 3.03
CA LEU A 165 2.26 -6.68 4.16
C LEU A 165 3.58 -7.29 3.69
N PHE A 166 3.53 -8.22 2.75
CA PHE A 166 4.72 -8.80 2.14
C PHE A 166 5.55 -7.75 1.41
N SER A 167 4.91 -6.84 0.66
CA SER A 167 5.60 -5.72 0.02
C SER A 167 6.28 -4.79 1.03
N TRP A 168 5.61 -4.50 2.15
CA TRP A 168 6.20 -3.68 3.22
C TRP A 168 7.39 -4.38 3.89
N PHE A 169 7.27 -5.67 4.16
CA PHE A 169 8.36 -6.49 4.70
C PHE A 169 9.59 -6.47 3.78
N LEU A 170 9.40 -6.69 2.48
CA LEU A 170 10.50 -6.67 1.51
C LEU A 170 11.21 -5.30 1.49
N GLY A 171 10.44 -4.20 1.44
CA GLY A 171 11.01 -2.86 1.47
C GLY A 171 11.82 -2.59 2.74
N ARG A 172 11.29 -2.99 3.91
CA ARG A 172 12.00 -2.83 5.18
C ARG A 172 13.24 -3.72 5.27
N LYS A 173 13.18 -4.94 4.73
CA LYS A 173 14.30 -5.88 4.68
C LYS A 173 15.44 -5.32 3.84
N GLU A 174 15.15 -4.78 2.65
CA GLU A 174 16.13 -4.17 1.76
C GLU A 174 16.80 -2.95 2.43
N GLU A 175 16.01 -2.04 3.02
CA GLU A 175 16.53 -0.90 3.77
C GLU A 175 17.49 -1.32 4.90
N LEU A 176 17.14 -2.38 5.65
CA LEU A 176 18.00 -2.92 6.71
C LEU A 176 19.29 -3.52 6.16
N GLN A 177 19.21 -4.21 5.02
CA GLN A 177 20.38 -4.80 4.36
C GLN A 177 21.34 -3.73 3.84
N GLU A 178 20.81 -2.67 3.23
CA GLU A 178 21.59 -1.51 2.80
C GLU A 178 22.26 -0.82 3.99
N SER A 179 21.51 -0.55 5.07
CA SER A 179 22.05 0.05 6.28
C SER A 179 23.14 -0.81 6.93
N HIS A 180 22.94 -2.13 7.00
CA HIS A 180 23.93 -3.05 7.53
C HIS A 180 25.20 -3.06 6.68
N THR A 181 25.05 -3.10 5.35
CA THR A 181 26.18 -3.10 4.42
C THR A 181 26.98 -1.80 4.52
N ALA A 182 26.29 -0.65 4.59
CA ALA A 182 26.92 0.65 4.81
C ALA A 182 27.68 0.71 6.14
N TYR A 183 27.11 0.18 7.23
CA TYR A 183 27.76 0.11 8.54
C TYR A 183 29.06 -0.70 8.48
N ILE A 184 29.05 -1.91 7.91
CA ILE A 184 30.26 -2.73 7.78
C ILE A 184 31.33 -2.06 6.91
N GLN A 185 30.93 -1.33 5.85
CA GLN A 185 31.87 -0.59 5.00
C GLN A 185 32.50 0.61 5.71
N GLN A 186 31.74 1.30 6.55
CA GLN A 186 32.22 2.44 7.34
C GLN A 186 33.16 2.03 8.48
N HIS A 187 33.08 0.77 8.92
CA HIS A 187 33.82 0.23 10.06
C HIS A 187 34.72 -0.96 9.66
N PRO A 188 35.81 -0.73 8.90
CA PRO A 188 36.74 -1.79 8.51
C PRO A 188 37.41 -2.49 9.71
N GLU A 189 37.49 -1.81 10.85
CA GLU A 189 37.97 -2.37 12.13
C GLU A 189 37.18 -3.59 12.58
N LEU A 190 35.89 -3.71 12.21
CA LEU A 190 35.08 -4.88 12.53
C LEU A 190 35.58 -6.14 11.81
N GLN A 191 36.01 -6.01 10.55
CA GLN A 191 36.56 -7.14 9.80
C GLN A 191 37.89 -7.61 10.38
N VAL A 192 38.75 -6.66 10.79
CA VAL A 192 40.02 -6.97 11.45
C VAL A 192 39.77 -7.64 12.79
N LEU A 193 38.86 -7.09 13.61
CA LEU A 193 38.45 -7.66 14.90
C LEU A 193 37.94 -9.10 14.77
N LEU A 194 37.05 -9.36 13.81
CA LEU A 194 36.52 -10.69 13.56
C LEU A 194 37.61 -11.65 13.05
N SER A 195 38.54 -11.15 12.22
CA SER A 195 39.67 -11.95 11.73
C SER A 195 40.64 -12.33 12.85
N ASP A 196 40.97 -11.39 13.74
CA ASP A 196 41.79 -11.65 14.93
C ASP A 196 41.13 -12.69 15.84
N PHE A 197 39.82 -12.56 16.05
CA PHE A 197 39.05 -13.52 16.84
C PHE A 197 39.10 -14.92 16.23
N LEU A 198 38.82 -15.04 14.93
CA LEU A 198 38.87 -16.32 14.22
C LEU A 198 40.26 -16.94 14.29
N LEU A 199 41.33 -16.14 14.12
CA LEU A 199 42.70 -16.61 14.24
C LEU A 199 42.99 -17.12 15.66
N ALA A 200 42.59 -16.37 16.69
CA ALA A 200 42.79 -16.77 18.08
C ALA A 200 42.01 -18.05 18.42
N LEU A 201 40.78 -18.20 17.92
CA LEU A 201 39.94 -19.38 18.10
C LEU A 201 40.57 -20.61 17.43
N LEU A 202 41.08 -20.46 16.19
CA LEU A 202 41.74 -21.55 15.48
C LEU A 202 43.06 -21.96 16.11
N LEU A 203 43.82 -21.02 16.68
CA LEU A 203 45.11 -21.30 17.33
C LEU A 203 44.95 -21.95 18.70
N GLN A 204 43.98 -21.49 19.50
CA GLN A 204 43.78 -22.00 20.86
C GLN A 204 42.85 -23.21 20.93
N GLN A 205 41.97 -23.38 19.94
CA GLN A 205 40.98 -24.45 19.83
C GLN A 205 40.30 -24.77 21.20
N PRO A 206 39.68 -23.77 21.83
CA PRO A 206 39.10 -23.93 23.16
C PRO A 206 37.94 -24.93 23.16
N GLN A 207 37.74 -25.62 24.29
CA GLN A 207 36.63 -26.56 24.48
C GLN A 207 35.26 -25.86 24.46
N ASP A 208 35.22 -24.58 24.87
CA ASP A 208 34.01 -23.75 24.83
C ASP A 208 34.29 -22.43 24.07
N PRO A 209 33.89 -22.35 22.78
CA PRO A 209 34.12 -21.16 21.96
C PRO A 209 33.25 -19.96 22.36
N VAL A 210 32.11 -20.17 23.04
CA VAL A 210 31.20 -19.08 23.41
C VAL A 210 31.74 -18.31 24.60
N SER A 211 32.20 -19.02 25.64
CA SER A 211 32.87 -18.39 26.79
C SER A 211 34.16 -17.70 26.37
N PHE A 212 34.95 -18.32 25.47
CA PHE A 212 36.14 -17.71 24.89
C PHE A 212 35.82 -16.41 24.12
N ALA A 213 34.73 -16.38 23.35
CA ALA A 213 34.29 -15.16 22.66
C ALA A 213 33.94 -14.04 23.64
N ALA A 214 33.19 -14.35 24.70
CA ALA A 214 32.82 -13.37 25.72
C ALA A 214 34.08 -12.74 26.36
N GLU A 215 35.08 -13.55 26.70
CA GLU A 215 36.35 -13.06 27.22
C GLU A 215 37.13 -12.25 26.18
N PHE A 216 37.26 -12.74 24.95
CA PHE A 216 38.00 -12.07 23.87
C PHE A 216 37.47 -10.66 23.57
N PHE A 217 36.14 -10.50 23.50
CA PHE A 217 35.52 -9.20 23.21
C PHE A 217 35.41 -8.29 24.44
N ALA A 218 35.40 -8.83 25.67
CA ALA A 218 35.32 -8.03 26.90
C ALA A 218 36.53 -7.12 27.13
N HIS A 219 37.69 -7.44 26.54
CA HIS A 219 38.95 -6.73 26.77
C HIS A 219 39.21 -5.60 25.76
N ARG A 220 38.28 -5.32 24.84
CA ARG A 220 38.41 -4.27 23.83
C ARG A 220 37.43 -3.12 24.13
N GLU A 221 37.96 -1.96 24.53
CA GLU A 221 37.16 -0.74 24.73
C GLU A 221 36.71 -0.13 23.39
N PRO A 222 35.48 0.41 23.29
CA PRO A 222 35.06 1.18 22.13
C PRO A 222 35.80 2.53 22.06
N PRO A 223 36.11 3.06 20.87
CA PRO A 223 36.55 4.44 20.74
C PRO A 223 35.45 5.39 21.26
N GLU A 224 35.82 6.40 22.06
CA GLU A 224 34.90 7.45 22.55
C GLU A 224 34.43 8.39 21.43
N ILE A 225 33.66 7.87 20.48
CA ILE A 225 32.94 8.69 19.50
C ILE A 225 31.45 8.60 19.86
N PRO A 226 30.77 9.74 20.12
CA PRO A 226 29.36 9.71 20.50
C PRO A 226 28.53 9.08 19.37
N PHE A 227 27.92 7.94 19.68
CA PHE A 227 26.96 7.26 18.84
C PHE A 227 25.76 8.18 18.58
N SER A 228 25.66 8.72 17.37
CA SER A 228 24.43 9.33 16.88
C SER A 228 23.79 8.36 15.91
N SER A 229 23.01 7.39 16.43
CA SER A 229 22.12 6.58 15.59
C SER A 229 21.06 7.49 14.97
N PRO A 230 21.04 7.70 13.64
CA PRO A 230 19.93 8.37 12.99
C PRO A 230 18.85 7.31 12.77
N GLY A 231 17.83 7.30 13.64
CA GLY A 231 16.60 6.55 13.37
C GLY A 231 16.33 5.34 14.26
N ALA A 232 16.46 5.49 15.58
CA ALA A 232 15.64 4.71 16.52
C ALA A 232 14.44 5.57 16.99
N ALA A 233 13.73 6.20 16.06
CA ALA A 233 12.41 6.73 16.36
C ALA A 233 11.45 5.53 16.33
N ASN A 234 11.29 4.85 17.47
CA ASN A 234 10.16 3.95 17.69
C ASN A 234 8.86 4.77 17.55
N PRO A 235 8.00 4.52 16.56
CA PRO A 235 6.63 4.99 16.66
C PRO A 235 5.89 3.98 17.55
N SER A 236 6.01 4.11 18.86
CA SER A 236 5.04 3.48 19.74
C SER A 236 3.67 4.13 19.46
N PRO A 237 2.62 3.36 19.14
CA PRO A 237 1.30 3.93 18.92
C PRO A 237 0.78 4.44 20.26
N THR A 238 0.75 5.76 20.41
CA THR A 238 0.14 6.42 21.57
C THR A 238 -1.37 6.15 21.49
N THR A 239 -1.83 5.21 22.30
CA THR A 239 -3.27 4.91 22.42
C THR A 239 -3.87 5.96 23.35
N SER A 240 -4.26 7.10 22.81
CA SER A 240 -5.09 8.06 23.54
C SER A 240 -6.53 7.55 23.58
N HIS A 241 -6.86 6.78 24.62
CA HIS A 241 -8.26 6.57 25.00
C HIS A 241 -8.82 7.88 25.59
N PRO A 242 -9.92 8.45 25.08
CA PRO A 242 -10.66 9.44 25.83
C PRO A 242 -11.41 8.72 26.95
N ALA A 243 -11.19 9.17 28.19
CA ALA A 243 -11.92 8.72 29.36
C ALA A 243 -13.42 8.99 29.19
N ALA A 244 -14.23 7.94 29.35
CA ALA A 244 -15.67 8.08 29.47
C ALA A 244 -15.97 8.80 30.79
N HIS A 245 -16.50 10.03 30.69
CA HIS A 245 -17.21 10.65 31.80
C HIS A 245 -18.45 9.81 32.11
N ARG A 246 -18.52 9.34 33.36
CA ARG A 246 -19.70 8.71 33.93
C ARG A 246 -20.35 9.75 34.84
N GLU A 247 -21.56 10.18 34.46
CA GLU A 247 -22.56 10.64 35.42
C GLU A 247 -23.17 9.44 36.15
#